data_AF-A0A955F5Z6-F1
#
_entry.id   AF-A0A955F5Z6-F1
#
_cell.length_a   1.000
_cell.length_b   1.000
_cell.length_c   1.000
_cell.angle_alpha   90.00
_cell.angle_beta   90.00
_cell.angle_gamma   90.00
#
_symmetry.space_group_name_H-M   'P 1'
#
loop_
_entity.id
_entity.type
_entity.pdbx_description
1 polymer ?
#
loop_
_entity_poly.entity_id
_entity_poly.type
_entity_poly.pdbx_seq_one_letter_code
_entity_poly.pdbx_strand_id
1 'polypeptide(L)'
;KRRLLGGFLAGWSLALDYAGVVPLLLIYGYLIASRWRTAGGKTAILESIPFILGAVPPVAFLCWTQWWMYGDPFLPGQFHMPDQNIYVGRGMRGFGMPDLEVFYENLMSPDYGLIAFAPILILGFLPAWYRRSPLVLPRREALFVATFTLAFLVFCASNSYSLLQFNTGFRYLLPLVPFLFLAAADHLKRMPRWLLFLVGLPCLLHGWVLAMVRFTRPRLEDTIQAVPESWRRILEDGLALPWLTVLRQTNADPGHFMHWRIWPFACFFFTGLVAWGIWRCGRRPLQELPTSMHRAVLPTDPVDQ
;
A
#
# COMPACT_ATOMS: atom_id res chain seq x y z
N LYS A 1 12.13 -23.15 -1.21
CA LYS A 1 10.95 -22.74 -2.00
C LYS A 1 10.33 -21.42 -1.52
N ARG A 2 9.80 -21.30 -0.28
CA ARG A 2 9.17 -20.04 0.20
C ARG A 2 10.09 -18.81 0.16
N ARG A 3 11.36 -18.93 0.58
CA ARG A 3 12.34 -17.82 0.52
C ARG A 3 12.66 -17.38 -0.90
N LEU A 4 12.81 -18.35 -1.82
CA LEU A 4 13.01 -18.09 -3.24
C LEU A 4 11.84 -17.30 -3.82
N LEU A 5 10.61 -17.73 -3.54
CA LEU A 5 9.40 -17.00 -3.97
C LEU A 5 9.32 -15.61 -3.33
N GLY A 6 9.63 -15.49 -2.03
CA GLY A 6 9.67 -14.21 -1.34
C GLY A 6 10.67 -13.23 -1.96
N GLY A 7 11.86 -13.73 -2.31
CA GLY A 7 12.87 -12.96 -3.04
C GLY A 7 12.39 -12.52 -4.41
N PHE A 8 11.77 -13.44 -5.17
CA PHE A 8 11.21 -13.13 -6.48
C PHE A 8 10.12 -12.05 -6.41
N LEU A 9 9.17 -12.16 -5.49
CA LEU A 9 8.11 -11.16 -5.33
C LEU A 9 8.65 -9.81 -4.84
N ALA A 10 9.63 -9.81 -3.94
CA ALA A 10 10.30 -8.59 -3.49
C ALA A 10 11.09 -7.93 -4.63
N GLY A 11 11.83 -8.71 -5.42
CA GLY A 11 12.53 -8.22 -6.62
C GLY A 11 11.55 -7.67 -7.65
N TRP A 12 10.40 -8.33 -7.84
CA TRP A 12 9.35 -7.87 -8.74
C TRP A 12 8.75 -6.54 -8.28
N SER A 13 8.63 -6.31 -6.97
CA SER A 13 8.19 -5.01 -6.46
C SER A 13 9.13 -3.88 -6.88
N LEU A 14 10.45 -4.11 -6.85
CA LEU A 14 11.46 -3.16 -7.33
C LEU A 14 11.41 -3.00 -8.86
N ALA A 15 11.21 -4.10 -9.60
CA ALA A 15 11.10 -4.05 -11.06
C ALA A 15 9.88 -3.26 -11.55
N LEU A 16 8.77 -3.29 -10.79
CA LEU A 16 7.56 -2.55 -11.11
C LEU A 16 7.62 -1.08 -10.65
N ASP A 17 8.29 -0.79 -9.53
CA ASP A 17 8.42 0.54 -8.97
C ASP A 17 9.71 0.66 -8.12
N TYR A 18 10.48 1.72 -8.30
CA TYR A 18 11.72 1.94 -7.56
C TYR A 18 11.53 2.00 -6.04
N ALA A 19 10.36 2.42 -5.57
CA ALA A 19 10.02 2.37 -4.15
C ALA A 19 10.07 0.95 -3.58
N GLY A 20 9.97 -0.09 -4.42
CA GLY A 20 10.14 -1.49 -4.09
C GLY A 20 11.51 -1.86 -3.50
N VAL A 21 12.52 -0.98 -3.60
CA VAL A 21 13.81 -1.17 -2.92
C VAL A 21 13.64 -1.26 -1.40
N VAL A 22 12.73 -0.46 -0.83
CA VAL A 22 12.49 -0.43 0.61
C VAL A 22 11.92 -1.76 1.12
N PRO A 23 10.80 -2.30 0.58
CA PRO A 23 10.32 -3.61 0.98
C PRO A 23 11.31 -4.73 0.69
N LEU A 24 12.06 -4.68 -0.41
CA LEU A 24 13.10 -5.67 -0.69
C LEU A 24 14.16 -5.73 0.41
N LEU A 25 14.73 -4.58 0.78
CA LEU A 25 15.79 -4.52 1.80
C LEU A 25 15.27 -4.85 3.20
N LEU A 26 14.10 -4.33 3.58
CA LEU A 26 13.57 -4.54 4.93
C LEU A 26 13.05 -5.96 5.14
N ILE A 27 12.38 -6.56 4.15
CA ILE A 27 11.96 -7.97 4.25
C ILE A 27 13.19 -8.88 4.32
N TYR A 28 14.21 -8.62 3.51
CA TYR A 28 15.48 -9.35 3.58
C TYR A 28 16.15 -9.21 4.95
N GLY A 29 16.25 -7.98 5.47
CA GLY A 29 16.80 -7.69 6.79
C GLY A 29 16.02 -8.38 7.91
N TYR A 30 14.68 -8.38 7.84
CA TYR A 30 13.82 -9.07 8.79
C TYR A 30 14.05 -10.59 8.80
N LEU A 31 14.18 -11.20 7.62
CA LEU A 31 14.46 -12.63 7.47
C LEU A 31 15.81 -13.01 8.10
N ILE A 32 16.86 -12.22 7.83
CA ILE A 32 18.20 -12.45 8.40
C ILE A 32 18.19 -12.22 9.90
N ALA A 33 17.68 -11.09 10.38
CA ALA A 33 17.66 -10.75 11.79
C ALA A 33 16.91 -11.81 12.62
N SER A 34 15.80 -12.31 12.09
CA SER A 34 15.02 -13.37 12.72
C SER A 34 15.81 -14.68 12.83
N ARG A 35 16.54 -15.06 11.76
CA ARG A 35 17.32 -16.30 11.76
C ARG A 35 18.64 -16.22 12.51
N TRP A 36 19.28 -15.06 12.50
CA TRP A 36 20.52 -14.82 13.23
C TRP A 36 20.34 -15.12 14.71
N ARG A 37 19.21 -14.70 15.29
CA ARG A 37 18.88 -14.92 16.71
C ARG A 37 18.66 -16.38 17.08
N THR A 38 18.23 -17.23 16.13
CA THR A 38 17.87 -18.63 16.41
C THR A 38 18.95 -19.63 16.00
N ALA A 39 19.75 -19.32 14.97
CA ALA A 39 20.64 -20.30 14.32
C ALA A 39 22.07 -19.76 14.08
N GLY A 40 22.38 -18.55 14.53
CA GLY A 40 23.66 -17.88 14.32
C GLY A 40 23.82 -17.21 12.95
N GLY A 41 24.83 -16.34 12.82
CA GLY A 41 25.01 -15.49 11.64
C GLY A 41 25.36 -16.26 10.35
N LYS A 42 26.29 -17.22 10.42
CA LYS A 42 26.69 -18.04 9.27
C LYS A 42 25.49 -18.79 8.67
N THR A 43 24.71 -19.44 9.52
CA THR A 43 23.50 -20.16 9.10
C THR A 43 22.49 -19.20 8.51
N ALA A 44 22.24 -18.04 9.14
CA ALA A 44 21.30 -17.04 8.64
C ALA A 44 21.66 -16.53 7.23
N ILE A 45 22.95 -16.31 6.94
CA ILE A 45 23.44 -15.88 5.63
C ILE A 45 23.27 -17.01 4.59
N LEU A 46 23.72 -18.23 4.89
CA LEU A 46 23.57 -19.36 3.95
C LEU A 46 22.09 -19.63 3.64
N GLU A 47 21.24 -19.50 4.65
CA GLU A 47 19.81 -19.65 4.56
C GLU A 47 19.09 -18.52 3.80
N SER A 48 19.74 -17.36 3.61
CA SER A 48 19.21 -16.22 2.85
C SER A 48 19.54 -16.29 1.36
N ILE A 49 20.52 -17.11 0.94
CA ILE A 49 20.90 -17.31 -0.48
C ILE A 49 19.69 -17.58 -1.37
N PRO A 50 18.72 -18.46 -1.03
CA PRO A 50 17.55 -18.66 -1.86
C PRO A 50 16.73 -17.39 -2.07
N PHE A 51 16.64 -16.49 -1.10
CA PHE A 51 15.95 -15.21 -1.28
C PHE A 51 16.69 -14.32 -2.28
N ILE A 52 18.02 -14.19 -2.14
CA ILE A 52 18.85 -13.42 -3.08
C ILE A 52 18.68 -13.95 -4.50
N LEU A 53 18.85 -15.26 -4.70
CA LEU A 53 18.68 -15.91 -6.00
C LEU A 53 17.28 -15.69 -6.59
N GLY A 54 16.25 -15.61 -5.73
CA GLY A 54 14.89 -15.32 -6.14
C GLY A 54 14.73 -13.89 -6.66
N ALA A 55 15.39 -12.92 -6.04
CA ALA A 55 15.32 -11.50 -6.40
C ALA A 55 16.12 -11.15 -7.67
N VAL A 56 17.13 -11.95 -8.03
CA VAL A 56 18.01 -11.68 -9.18
C VAL A 56 17.24 -11.57 -10.51
N PRO A 57 16.36 -12.51 -10.93
CA PRO A 57 15.72 -12.42 -12.24
C PRO A 57 14.86 -11.16 -12.45
N PRO A 58 13.97 -10.75 -11.51
CA PRO A 58 13.24 -9.49 -11.64
C PRO A 58 14.13 -8.24 -11.67
N VAL A 59 15.19 -8.20 -10.85
CA VAL A 59 16.11 -7.06 -10.82
C VAL A 59 16.94 -7.00 -12.10
N ALA A 60 17.40 -8.15 -12.61
CA ALA A 60 18.08 -8.25 -13.89
C ALA A 60 17.16 -7.82 -15.05
N PHE A 61 15.88 -8.20 -15.00
CA PHE A 61 14.86 -7.73 -15.95
C PHE A 61 14.74 -6.21 -15.91
N LEU A 62 14.64 -5.60 -14.73
CA LEU A 62 14.64 -4.14 -14.59
C LEU A 62 15.89 -3.52 -15.24
N CYS A 63 17.09 -3.93 -14.84
CA CYS A 63 18.34 -3.38 -15.39
C CYS A 63 18.42 -3.55 -16.91
N TRP A 64 18.01 -4.71 -17.44
CA TRP A 64 18.00 -4.98 -18.87
C TRP A 64 17.01 -4.05 -19.60
N THR A 65 15.81 -3.87 -19.08
CA THR A 65 14.82 -2.97 -19.68
C THR A 65 15.25 -1.50 -19.63
N GLN A 66 15.89 -1.05 -18.55
CA GLN A 66 16.46 0.30 -18.45
C GLN A 66 17.56 0.51 -19.48
N TRP A 67 18.50 -0.46 -19.57
CA TRP A 67 19.57 -0.40 -20.56
C TRP A 67 19.03 -0.35 -22.00
N TRP A 68 18.04 -1.18 -22.31
CA TRP A 68 17.44 -1.22 -23.65
C TRP A 68 16.72 0.09 -24.01
N MET A 69 16.03 0.72 -23.06
CA MET A 69 15.25 1.93 -23.31
C MET A 69 16.09 3.21 -23.28
N TYR A 70 17.08 3.29 -22.39
CA TYR A 70 17.78 4.54 -22.06
C TYR A 70 19.29 4.49 -22.27
N GLY A 71 19.85 3.33 -22.59
CA GLY A 71 21.28 3.14 -22.75
C GLY A 71 22.07 2.97 -21.44
N ASP A 72 21.40 3.02 -20.29
CA ASP A 72 22.01 2.84 -18.97
C ASP A 72 21.14 1.92 -18.07
N PRO A 73 21.70 0.89 -17.44
CA PRO A 73 20.94 -0.05 -16.60
C PRO A 73 20.60 0.48 -15.19
N PHE A 74 21.24 1.56 -14.74
CA PHE A 74 21.15 2.06 -13.36
C PHE A 74 20.47 3.42 -13.25
N LEU A 75 20.50 4.22 -14.31
CA LEU A 75 19.77 5.48 -14.35
C LEU A 75 18.28 5.21 -14.51
N PRO A 76 17.43 5.81 -13.67
CA PRO A 76 16.00 5.64 -13.78
C PRO A 76 15.45 6.43 -14.97
N GLY A 77 14.32 6.01 -15.54
CA GLY A 77 13.69 6.71 -16.66
C GLY A 77 13.42 8.21 -16.40
N GLN A 78 13.19 8.60 -15.14
CA GLN A 78 13.06 10.00 -14.70
C GLN A 78 14.31 10.84 -15.00
N PHE A 79 15.49 10.23 -15.05
CA PHE A 79 16.74 10.92 -15.39
C PHE A 79 16.72 11.44 -16.84
N HIS A 80 16.06 10.73 -17.75
CA HIS A 80 15.99 11.02 -19.17
C HIS A 80 14.75 11.86 -19.55
N MET A 81 13.87 12.19 -18.59
CA MET A 81 12.71 13.04 -18.86
C MET A 81 13.13 14.49 -19.10
N PRO A 82 12.53 15.20 -20.09
CA PRO A 82 12.80 16.61 -20.31
C PRO A 82 12.31 17.48 -19.13
N ASP A 83 12.87 18.68 -19.00
CA ASP A 83 12.53 19.64 -17.94
C ASP A 83 11.13 20.23 -18.15
N GLN A 84 10.11 19.49 -17.71
CA GLN A 84 8.69 19.87 -17.89
C GLN A 84 8.08 20.58 -16.68
N ASN A 85 8.70 20.50 -15.50
CA ASN A 85 8.13 21.08 -14.28
C ASN A 85 9.23 21.48 -13.27
N ILE A 86 8.83 22.31 -12.31
CA ILE A 86 9.72 22.87 -11.27
C ILE A 86 10.38 21.82 -10.37
N TYR A 87 9.82 20.61 -10.28
CA TYR A 87 10.36 19.55 -9.42
C TYR A 87 11.47 18.76 -10.11
N VAL A 88 11.54 18.77 -11.44
CA VAL A 88 12.64 18.13 -12.19
C VAL A 88 13.98 18.75 -11.84
N GLY A 89 14.02 20.06 -11.54
CA GLY A 89 15.23 20.75 -11.11
C GLY A 89 15.68 20.47 -9.67
N ARG A 90 14.88 19.75 -8.85
CA ARG A 90 15.23 19.46 -7.46
C ARG A 90 16.06 18.17 -7.35
N GLY A 91 17.26 18.25 -6.79
CA GLY A 91 18.13 17.08 -6.58
C GLY A 91 18.50 16.37 -7.89
N MET A 92 18.57 15.04 -7.86
CA MET A 92 18.73 14.20 -9.05
C MET A 92 17.36 13.99 -9.71
N ARG A 93 16.91 14.99 -10.49
CA ARG A 93 15.69 14.89 -11.30
C ARG A 93 14.45 14.61 -10.46
N GLY A 94 14.23 15.36 -9.39
CA GLY A 94 13.10 15.22 -8.46
C GLY A 94 13.36 14.30 -7.27
N PHE A 95 14.50 13.61 -7.21
CA PHE A 95 14.90 12.80 -6.06
C PHE A 95 16.08 13.43 -5.31
N GLY A 96 15.98 13.60 -3.99
CA GLY A 96 17.00 14.27 -3.19
C GLY A 96 17.07 13.80 -1.74
N MET A 97 17.63 14.64 -0.87
CA MET A 97 17.54 14.41 0.57
C MET A 97 16.07 14.45 1.01
N PRO A 98 15.69 13.71 2.07
CA PRO A 98 14.33 13.73 2.58
C PRO A 98 13.92 15.16 2.94
N ASP A 99 12.82 15.63 2.36
CA ASP A 99 12.25 16.94 2.63
C ASP A 99 11.15 16.81 3.69
N LEU A 100 11.25 17.58 4.77
CA LEU A 100 10.28 17.54 5.87
C LEU A 100 8.89 18.02 5.44
N GLU A 101 8.82 18.97 4.51
CA GLU A 101 7.56 19.45 3.94
C GLU A 101 6.88 18.31 3.18
N VAL A 102 7.62 17.64 2.29
CA VAL A 102 7.11 16.50 1.52
C VAL A 102 6.73 15.32 2.42
N PHE A 103 7.48 15.09 3.50
CA PHE A 103 7.13 14.11 4.52
C PHE A 103 5.77 14.43 5.16
N TYR A 104 5.57 15.67 5.58
CA TYR A 104 4.32 16.11 6.21
C TYR A 104 3.15 16.04 5.23
N GLU A 105 3.33 16.54 4.01
CA GLU A 105 2.31 16.51 2.96
C GLU A 105 1.90 15.07 2.62
N ASN A 106 2.86 14.15 2.46
CA ASN A 106 2.56 12.73 2.22
C ASN A 106 1.71 12.12 3.34
N LEU A 107 1.84 12.57 4.59
CA LEU A 107 1.11 12.01 5.72
C LEU A 107 -0.25 12.71 5.95
N MET A 108 -0.26 14.03 5.94
CA MET A 108 -1.31 14.88 6.51
C MET A 108 -2.04 15.76 5.48
N SER A 109 -1.52 15.89 4.25
CA SER A 109 -2.13 16.76 3.25
C SER A 109 -3.61 16.42 3.04
N PRO A 110 -4.53 17.39 3.07
CA PRO A 110 -5.93 17.16 2.77
C PRO A 110 -6.14 16.76 1.30
N ASP A 111 -5.15 16.99 0.44
CA ASP A 111 -5.25 16.77 -1.00
C ASP A 111 -4.88 15.34 -1.38
N TYR A 112 -3.83 14.79 -0.76
CA TYR A 112 -3.28 13.47 -1.11
C TYR A 112 -2.59 12.72 0.03
N GLY A 113 -2.69 13.23 1.25
CA GLY A 113 -2.06 12.62 2.41
C GLY A 113 -2.65 11.25 2.74
N LEU A 114 -1.81 10.38 3.31
CA LEU A 114 -2.19 9.05 3.77
C LEU A 114 -3.42 9.07 4.68
N ILE A 115 -3.49 10.02 5.61
CA ILE A 115 -4.61 10.12 6.56
C ILE A 115 -5.87 10.66 5.89
N ALA A 116 -5.74 11.59 4.94
CA ALA A 116 -6.88 12.05 4.16
C ALA A 116 -7.47 10.89 3.34
N PHE A 117 -6.63 10.12 2.64
CA PHE A 117 -7.08 9.01 1.78
C PHE A 117 -7.57 7.78 2.55
N ALA A 118 -6.93 7.45 3.66
CA ALA A 118 -7.24 6.26 4.44
C ALA A 118 -7.28 6.56 5.95
N PRO A 119 -8.30 7.31 6.43
CA PRO A 119 -8.35 7.80 7.81
C PRO A 119 -8.24 6.69 8.87
N ILE A 120 -8.77 5.49 8.58
CA ILE A 120 -8.71 4.34 9.49
C ILE A 120 -7.27 3.91 9.82
N LEU A 121 -6.30 4.19 8.95
CA LEU A 121 -4.90 3.84 9.17
C LEU A 121 -4.25 4.69 10.26
N ILE A 122 -4.88 5.79 10.71
CA ILE A 122 -4.41 6.56 11.87
C ILE A 122 -4.27 5.67 13.12
N LEU A 123 -5.13 4.65 13.24
CA LEU A 123 -5.07 3.68 14.33
C LEU A 123 -3.78 2.87 14.32
N GLY A 124 -3.15 2.66 13.16
CA GLY A 124 -1.88 1.95 13.03
C GLY A 124 -0.68 2.72 13.61
N PHE A 125 -0.80 4.04 13.76
CA PHE A 125 0.20 4.89 14.40
C PHE A 125 0.04 4.95 15.93
N LEU A 126 -1.12 4.55 16.46
CA LEU A 126 -1.39 4.57 17.89
C LEU A 126 -0.74 3.36 18.57
N PRO A 127 0.04 3.56 19.65
CA PRO A 127 0.63 2.45 20.38
C PRO A 127 -0.45 1.56 21.00
N ALA A 128 -0.25 0.24 20.99
CA ALA A 128 -1.14 -0.69 21.67
C ALA A 128 -0.87 -0.67 23.19
N TRP A 129 -1.74 0.02 23.94
CA TRP A 129 -1.67 0.18 25.41
C TRP A 129 -2.26 -0.98 26.23
N TYR A 130 -2.76 -2.03 25.58
CA TYR A 130 -3.52 -3.09 26.24
C TYR A 130 -2.60 -4.08 26.98
N ARG A 131 -2.59 -4.03 28.32
CA ARG A 131 -1.69 -4.86 29.16
C ARG A 131 -2.11 -6.32 29.35
N ARG A 132 -3.40 -6.66 29.14
CA ARG A 132 -3.98 -7.95 29.61
C ARG A 132 -4.34 -8.95 28.51
N SER A 133 -4.12 -8.63 27.24
CA SER A 133 -4.50 -9.52 26.14
C SER A 133 -3.39 -9.64 25.11
N PRO A 134 -3.16 -10.84 24.54
CA PRO A 134 -2.18 -11.01 23.48
C PRO A 134 -2.50 -10.07 22.32
N LEU A 135 -1.46 -9.39 21.82
CA LEU A 135 -1.56 -8.56 20.63
C LEU A 135 -1.79 -9.44 19.39
N VAL A 136 -2.58 -8.95 18.45
CA VAL A 136 -2.76 -9.52 17.11
C VAL A 136 -1.42 -9.48 16.38
N LEU A 137 -0.70 -8.36 16.51
CA LEU A 137 0.64 -8.20 15.98
C LEU A 137 1.67 -8.32 17.12
N PRO A 138 2.51 -9.37 17.16
CA PRO A 138 3.51 -9.47 18.21
C PRO A 138 4.52 -8.31 18.15
N ARG A 139 5.17 -8.02 19.27
CA ARG A 139 6.02 -6.81 19.41
C ARG A 139 7.14 -6.70 18.37
N ARG A 140 7.67 -7.83 17.90
CA ARG A 140 8.75 -7.84 16.89
C ARG A 140 8.23 -7.41 15.52
N GLU A 141 7.09 -7.95 15.12
CA GLU A 141 6.40 -7.60 13.89
C GLU A 141 5.87 -6.17 13.95
N ALA A 142 5.39 -5.71 15.11
CA ALA A 142 5.01 -4.31 15.32
C ALA A 142 6.20 -3.35 15.14
N LEU A 143 7.37 -3.69 15.70
CA LEU A 143 8.60 -2.93 15.47
C LEU A 143 9.01 -2.94 13.99
N PHE A 144 8.91 -4.09 13.32
CA PHE A 144 9.16 -4.19 11.89
C PHE A 144 8.23 -3.28 11.08
N VAL A 145 6.92 -3.28 11.38
CA VAL A 145 5.93 -2.41 10.73
C VAL A 145 6.24 -0.93 10.97
N ALA A 146 6.61 -0.55 12.20
CA ALA A 146 7.00 0.82 12.52
C ALA A 146 8.25 1.25 11.74
N THR A 147 9.31 0.43 11.75
CA THR A 147 10.54 0.68 10.99
C THR A 147 10.27 0.76 9.49
N PHE A 148 9.45 -0.15 8.97
CA PHE A 148 9.04 -0.14 7.57
C PHE A 148 8.30 1.13 7.20
N THR A 149 7.32 1.51 8.02
CA THR A 149 6.53 2.71 7.78
C THR A 149 7.41 3.96 7.76
N LEU A 150 8.30 4.09 8.75
CA LEU A 150 9.21 5.24 8.83
C LEU A 150 10.19 5.27 7.66
N ALA A 151 10.87 4.17 7.36
CA ALA A 151 11.85 4.11 6.28
C ALA A 151 11.21 4.41 4.92
N PHE A 152 9.99 3.90 4.70
CA PHE A 152 9.27 4.11 3.45
C PHE A 152 8.73 5.55 3.33
N LEU A 153 8.22 6.14 4.42
CA LEU A 153 7.85 7.58 4.43
C LEU A 153 9.06 8.48 4.18
N VAL A 154 10.21 8.18 4.78
CA VAL A 154 11.47 8.91 4.53
C VAL A 154 11.91 8.77 3.06
N PHE A 155 11.79 7.58 2.48
CA PHE A 155 12.06 7.38 1.05
C PHE A 155 11.10 8.19 0.17
N CYS A 156 9.81 8.22 0.49
CA CYS A 156 8.83 9.04 -0.23
C CYS A 156 9.08 10.54 -0.06
N ALA A 157 9.56 10.98 1.11
CA ALA A 157 9.95 12.36 1.38
C ALA A 157 11.16 12.81 0.54
N SER A 158 12.01 11.88 0.10
CA SER A 158 13.08 12.15 -0.87
C SER A 158 12.56 12.33 -2.30
N ASN A 159 11.31 11.96 -2.59
CA ASN A 159 10.74 11.99 -3.94
C ASN A 159 9.76 13.18 -4.11
N SER A 160 10.26 14.29 -4.68
CA SER A 160 9.46 15.49 -4.94
C SER A 160 8.35 15.29 -5.98
N TYR A 161 8.37 14.21 -6.78
CA TYR A 161 7.28 13.91 -7.71
C TYR A 161 5.97 13.53 -7.00
N SER A 162 6.02 13.21 -5.70
CA SER A 162 4.81 13.07 -4.89
C SER A 162 3.91 14.32 -4.96
N LEU A 163 4.50 15.51 -5.15
CA LEU A 163 3.82 16.80 -5.27
C LEU A 163 3.22 17.10 -6.66
N LEU A 164 3.50 16.28 -7.68
CA LEU A 164 3.16 16.59 -9.07
C LEU A 164 1.68 16.34 -9.39
N GLN A 165 1.10 15.26 -8.88
CA GLN A 165 -0.30 14.90 -9.08
C GLN A 165 -0.94 14.57 -7.74
N PHE A 166 -2.20 14.99 -7.55
CA PHE A 166 -2.97 14.65 -6.35
C PHE A 166 -3.10 13.13 -6.12
N ASN A 167 -3.03 12.31 -7.18
CA ASN A 167 -3.03 10.86 -7.03
C ASN A 167 -1.63 10.24 -6.94
N THR A 168 -0.55 10.98 -7.22
CA THR A 168 0.81 10.41 -7.15
C THR A 168 1.29 10.25 -5.72
N GLY A 169 1.03 11.23 -4.84
CA GLY A 169 1.44 11.16 -3.43
C GLY A 169 0.98 9.89 -2.73
N PHE A 170 -0.35 9.71 -2.59
CA PHE A 170 -0.91 8.50 -1.96
C PHE A 170 -0.52 7.20 -2.69
N ARG A 171 -0.42 7.21 -4.03
CA ARG A 171 -0.02 6.02 -4.79
C ARG A 171 1.36 5.51 -4.35
N TYR A 172 2.30 6.40 -4.08
CA TYR A 172 3.62 5.99 -3.59
C TYR A 172 3.52 5.32 -2.22
N LEU A 173 2.58 5.75 -1.36
CA LEU A 173 2.38 5.26 0.00
C LEU A 173 1.57 3.96 0.09
N LEU A 174 0.99 3.48 -1.02
CA LEU A 174 0.17 2.28 -1.04
C LEU A 174 0.83 1.05 -0.38
N PRO A 175 2.16 0.81 -0.51
CA PRO A 175 2.83 -0.29 0.18
C PRO A 175 2.74 -0.24 1.71
N LEU A 176 2.49 0.93 2.31
CA LEU A 176 2.31 1.08 3.76
C LEU A 176 0.98 0.52 4.26
N VAL A 177 -0.07 0.58 3.43
CA VAL A 177 -1.45 0.25 3.80
C VAL A 177 -1.58 -1.13 4.46
N PRO A 178 -1.08 -2.24 3.89
CA PRO A 178 -1.23 -3.55 4.54
C PRO A 178 -0.53 -3.63 5.89
N PHE A 179 0.64 -3.00 6.06
CA PHE A 179 1.38 -3.03 7.32
C PHE A 179 0.70 -2.17 8.40
N LEU A 180 0.30 -0.94 8.05
CA LEU A 180 -0.46 -0.07 8.95
C LEU A 180 -1.82 -0.66 9.31
N PHE A 181 -2.48 -1.36 8.39
CA PHE A 181 -3.72 -2.07 8.69
C PHE A 181 -3.49 -3.22 9.67
N LEU A 182 -2.38 -3.98 9.55
CA LEU A 182 -2.01 -5.01 10.54
C LEU A 182 -1.78 -4.40 11.93
N ALA A 183 -1.14 -3.23 12.01
CA ALA A 183 -0.98 -2.50 13.27
C ALA A 183 -2.33 -1.99 13.81
N ALA A 184 -3.21 -1.48 12.94
CA ALA A 184 -4.55 -1.03 13.29
C ALA A 184 -5.47 -2.17 13.75
N ALA A 185 -5.26 -3.39 13.26
CA ALA A 185 -6.10 -4.57 13.54
C ALA A 185 -6.20 -4.86 15.04
N ASP A 186 -5.14 -4.55 15.82
CA ASP A 186 -5.15 -4.70 17.27
C ASP A 186 -6.20 -3.81 17.94
N HIS A 187 -6.32 -2.57 17.49
CA HIS A 187 -7.32 -1.63 17.99
C HIS A 187 -8.72 -2.02 17.49
N LEU A 188 -8.86 -2.31 16.19
CA LEU A 188 -10.13 -2.67 15.57
C LEU A 188 -10.74 -3.93 16.22
N LYS A 189 -9.94 -4.97 16.48
CA LYS A 189 -10.43 -6.21 17.12
C LYS A 189 -11.04 -5.97 18.52
N ARG A 190 -10.60 -4.92 19.21
CA ARG A 190 -11.00 -4.59 20.59
C ARG A 190 -12.13 -3.56 20.65
N MET A 191 -12.42 -2.88 19.55
CA MET A 191 -13.52 -1.92 19.50
C MET A 191 -14.87 -2.66 19.62
N PRO A 192 -15.82 -2.13 20.40
CA PRO A 192 -17.19 -2.63 20.37
C PRO A 192 -17.77 -2.42 18.96
N ARG A 193 -18.69 -3.31 18.55
CA ARG A 193 -19.22 -3.34 17.19
C ARG A 193 -19.77 -1.99 16.72
N TRP A 194 -20.41 -1.24 17.59
CA TRP A 194 -20.96 0.07 17.23
C TRP A 194 -19.88 1.09 16.87
N LEU A 195 -18.73 1.10 17.56
CA LEU A 195 -17.58 1.95 17.20
C LEU A 195 -16.95 1.50 15.88
N LEU A 196 -16.88 0.18 15.63
CA LEU A 196 -16.43 -0.33 14.35
C LEU A 196 -17.32 0.14 13.20
N PHE A 197 -18.64 0.17 13.37
CA PHE A 197 -19.54 0.74 12.38
C PHE A 197 -19.37 2.25 12.26
N LEU A 198 -19.28 2.97 13.38
CA LEU A 198 -19.14 4.42 13.41
C LEU A 198 -17.85 4.90 12.73
N VAL A 199 -16.74 4.17 12.85
CA VAL A 199 -15.47 4.52 12.19
C VAL A 199 -15.35 3.89 10.81
N GLY A 200 -15.71 2.61 10.70
CA GLY A 200 -15.53 1.82 9.49
C GLY A 200 -16.43 2.25 8.34
N LEU A 201 -17.71 2.57 8.61
CA LEU A 201 -18.65 2.96 7.55
C LEU A 201 -18.25 4.30 6.91
N PRO A 202 -17.93 5.38 7.65
CA PRO A 202 -17.43 6.60 7.03
C PRO A 202 -16.12 6.40 6.28
N CYS A 203 -15.16 5.64 6.82
CA CYS A 203 -13.90 5.37 6.10
C CYS A 203 -14.12 4.58 4.81
N LEU A 204 -15.04 3.61 4.82
CA LEU A 204 -15.42 2.86 3.63
C LEU A 204 -16.08 3.75 2.58
N LEU A 205 -17.06 4.56 2.99
CA LEU A 205 -17.72 5.52 2.09
C LEU A 205 -16.73 6.53 1.53
N HIS A 206 -15.80 7.00 2.36
CA HIS A 206 -14.73 7.90 1.96
C HIS A 206 -13.82 7.30 0.89
N GLY A 207 -13.26 6.12 1.16
CA GLY A 207 -12.43 5.42 0.18
C GLY A 207 -13.19 5.08 -1.10
N TRP A 208 -14.50 4.79 -0.98
CA TRP A 208 -15.36 4.56 -2.13
C TRP A 208 -15.56 5.81 -2.99
N VAL A 209 -15.86 6.96 -2.38
CA VAL A 209 -15.96 8.26 -3.07
C VAL A 209 -14.66 8.60 -3.80
N LEU A 210 -13.51 8.44 -3.13
CA LEU A 210 -12.20 8.69 -3.75
C LEU A 210 -11.92 7.74 -4.92
N ALA A 211 -12.36 6.48 -4.85
CA ALA A 211 -12.20 5.53 -5.95
C ALA A 211 -13.08 5.86 -7.18
N MET A 212 -14.19 6.59 -6.99
CA MET A 212 -15.09 7.00 -8.08
C MET A 212 -14.60 8.21 -8.86
N VAL A 213 -13.80 9.08 -8.21
CA VAL A 213 -13.35 10.34 -8.79
C VAL A 213 -11.89 10.20 -9.22
N ARG A 214 -11.68 9.91 -10.51
CA ARG A 214 -10.34 9.95 -11.12
C ARG A 214 -10.16 11.26 -11.86
N PHE A 215 -9.74 12.30 -11.15
CA PHE A 215 -9.37 13.54 -11.81
C PHE A 215 -7.94 13.51 -12.34
N THR A 216 -7.66 14.37 -13.30
CA THR A 216 -6.33 14.72 -13.83
C THR A 216 -6.55 16.03 -14.57
N ARG A 217 -7.18 17.02 -13.92
CA ARG A 217 -7.21 18.34 -14.55
C ARG A 217 -5.85 19.01 -14.32
N PRO A 218 -5.24 19.56 -15.38
CA PRO A 218 -4.03 20.34 -15.24
C PRO A 218 -4.28 21.52 -14.32
N ARG A 219 -3.29 21.77 -13.46
CA ARG A 219 -3.06 22.91 -12.59
C ARG A 219 -2.94 24.20 -13.42
N LEU A 220 -3.97 24.58 -14.17
CA LEU A 220 -3.99 25.84 -14.92
C LEU A 220 -4.75 26.96 -14.17
N GLU A 221 -5.54 26.61 -13.17
CA GLU A 221 -6.11 27.53 -12.20
C GLU A 221 -5.82 26.95 -10.81
N ASP A 222 -5.31 27.77 -9.89
CA ASP A 222 -4.63 27.44 -8.62
C ASP A 222 -5.45 26.66 -7.57
N THR A 223 -6.54 26.00 -7.96
CA THR A 223 -7.33 25.17 -7.04
C THR A 223 -6.89 23.71 -7.16
N ILE A 224 -5.92 23.32 -6.34
CA ILE A 224 -5.72 21.90 -6.05
C ILE A 224 -7.05 21.40 -5.46
N GLN A 225 -7.73 20.52 -6.20
CA GLN A 225 -9.02 20.00 -5.75
C GLN A 225 -8.78 18.96 -4.66
N ALA A 226 -8.97 19.41 -3.43
CA ALA A 226 -8.82 18.63 -2.22
C ALA A 226 -9.83 17.46 -2.17
N VAL A 227 -9.56 16.47 -1.32
CA VAL A 227 -10.48 15.35 -1.01
C VAL A 227 -11.96 15.76 -0.80
N PRO A 228 -12.29 16.90 -0.15
CA PRO A 228 -13.68 17.40 -0.05
C PRO A 228 -14.39 17.63 -1.40
N GLU A 229 -13.65 17.99 -2.45
CA GLU A 229 -14.24 18.22 -3.77
C GLU A 229 -14.75 16.92 -4.40
N SER A 230 -14.09 15.80 -4.12
CA SER A 230 -14.57 14.47 -4.54
C SER A 230 -15.95 14.16 -3.97
N TRP A 231 -16.19 14.57 -2.72
CA TRP A 231 -17.49 14.43 -2.07
C TRP A 231 -18.55 15.32 -2.69
N ARG A 232 -18.25 16.62 -2.84
CA ARG A 232 -19.16 17.59 -3.49
C ARG A 232 -19.63 17.07 -4.83
N ARG A 233 -18.69 16.54 -5.62
CA ARG A 233 -18.99 15.99 -6.93
C ARG A 233 -19.87 14.76 -6.89
N ILE A 234 -19.58 13.76 -6.05
CA ILE A 234 -20.44 12.57 -5.99
C ILE A 234 -21.86 12.94 -5.52
N LEU A 235 -22.00 13.98 -4.70
CA LEU A 235 -23.30 14.51 -4.28
C LEU A 235 -24.03 15.27 -5.40
N GLU A 236 -23.31 16.04 -6.23
CA GLU A 236 -23.87 16.82 -7.34
C GLU A 236 -24.12 15.97 -8.61
N ASP A 237 -23.11 15.21 -9.05
CA ASP A 237 -23.11 14.44 -10.31
C ASP A 237 -23.65 13.01 -10.15
N GLY A 238 -23.65 12.48 -8.92
CA GLY A 238 -24.00 11.10 -8.60
C GLY A 238 -22.84 10.11 -8.71
N LEU A 239 -23.16 8.81 -8.69
CA LEU A 239 -22.15 7.73 -8.71
C LEU A 239 -21.39 7.68 -10.05
N ALA A 240 -20.07 7.61 -9.97
CA ALA A 240 -19.18 7.52 -11.13
C ALA A 240 -18.37 6.21 -11.12
N LEU A 241 -18.05 5.71 -12.32
CA LEU A 241 -17.09 4.64 -12.52
C LEU A 241 -16.01 5.18 -13.47
N PRO A 242 -14.76 5.42 -13.01
CA PRO A 242 -13.74 6.08 -13.83
C PRO A 242 -13.55 5.45 -15.20
N TRP A 243 -13.57 4.12 -15.28
CA TRP A 243 -13.44 3.39 -16.55
C TRP A 243 -14.64 3.61 -17.47
N LEU A 244 -15.85 3.68 -16.93
CA LEU A 244 -17.07 3.95 -17.71
C LEU A 244 -17.07 5.39 -18.22
N THR A 245 -16.56 6.33 -17.41
CA THR A 245 -16.37 7.72 -17.84
C THR A 245 -15.44 7.80 -19.03
N VAL A 246 -14.31 7.08 -19.01
CA VAL A 246 -13.39 6.99 -20.15
C VAL A 246 -14.10 6.38 -21.37
N LEU A 247 -14.79 5.26 -21.21
CA LEU A 247 -15.52 4.62 -22.32
C LEU A 247 -16.57 5.54 -22.96
N ARG A 248 -17.31 6.29 -22.13
CA ARG A 248 -18.28 7.30 -22.61
C ARG A 248 -17.62 8.44 -23.37
N GLN A 249 -16.46 8.90 -22.92
CA GLN A 249 -15.72 9.98 -23.59
C GLN A 249 -15.09 9.53 -24.90
N THR A 250 -14.73 8.25 -25.01
CA THR A 250 -14.18 7.67 -26.25
C THR A 250 -15.24 7.20 -27.23
N ASN A 251 -16.52 7.14 -26.84
CA ASN A 251 -17.60 6.74 -27.71
C ASN A 251 -18.23 7.96 -28.39
N ALA A 252 -18.28 7.95 -29.72
CA ALA A 252 -18.81 9.07 -30.51
C ALA A 252 -20.34 9.12 -30.56
N ASP A 253 -21.03 8.01 -30.26
CA ASP A 253 -22.49 7.91 -30.34
C ASP A 253 -23.16 8.21 -28.98
N PRO A 254 -23.84 9.36 -28.81
CA PRO A 254 -24.53 9.71 -27.57
C PRO A 254 -25.71 8.77 -27.25
N GLY A 255 -26.25 8.07 -28.26
CA GLY A 255 -27.34 7.10 -28.11
C GLY A 255 -26.87 5.73 -27.60
N HIS A 256 -25.56 5.50 -27.55
CA HIS A 256 -24.99 4.22 -27.15
C HIS A 256 -25.34 3.87 -25.70
N PHE A 257 -25.67 2.60 -25.44
CA PHE A 257 -26.15 2.13 -24.14
C PHE A 257 -25.21 2.49 -22.98
N MET A 258 -23.91 2.65 -23.22
CA MET A 258 -22.93 3.05 -22.20
C MET A 258 -23.25 4.39 -21.54
N HIS A 259 -23.98 5.29 -22.21
CA HIS A 259 -24.41 6.58 -21.65
C HIS A 259 -25.57 6.45 -20.65
N TRP A 260 -26.21 5.29 -20.53
CA TRP A 260 -27.33 5.10 -19.61
C TRP A 260 -26.87 5.25 -18.15
N ARG A 261 -27.62 6.04 -17.37
CA ARG A 261 -27.31 6.36 -15.96
C ARG A 261 -27.38 5.15 -15.02
N ILE A 262 -27.98 4.05 -15.45
CA ILE A 262 -28.15 2.82 -14.65
C ILE A 262 -26.86 1.99 -14.51
N TRP A 263 -25.90 2.15 -15.41
CA TRP A 263 -24.70 1.29 -15.44
C TRP A 263 -23.88 1.27 -14.16
N PRO A 264 -23.55 2.42 -13.52
CA PRO A 264 -22.85 2.40 -12.24
C PRO A 264 -23.57 1.55 -11.20
N PHE A 265 -24.88 1.71 -11.06
CA PHE A 265 -25.69 0.94 -10.11
C PHE A 265 -25.70 -0.55 -10.43
N ALA A 266 -25.88 -0.92 -11.71
CA ALA A 266 -25.86 -2.31 -12.14
C ALA A 266 -24.51 -2.99 -11.84
N CYS A 267 -23.41 -2.29 -12.12
CA CYS A 267 -22.07 -2.77 -11.82
C CYS A 267 -21.86 -2.94 -10.30
N PHE A 268 -22.22 -1.95 -9.48
CA PHE A 268 -22.08 -2.08 -8.01
C PHE A 268 -22.95 -3.18 -7.44
N PHE A 269 -24.19 -3.31 -7.91
CA PHE A 269 -25.08 -4.38 -7.50
C PHE A 269 -24.49 -5.75 -7.83
N PHE A 270 -24.00 -5.92 -9.07
CA PHE A 270 -23.35 -7.16 -9.49
C PHE A 270 -22.08 -7.46 -8.68
N THR A 271 -21.21 -6.47 -8.46
CA THR A 271 -20.01 -6.62 -7.62
C THR A 271 -20.39 -7.00 -6.18
N GLY A 272 -21.43 -6.38 -5.62
CA GLY A 272 -21.97 -6.71 -4.31
C GLY A 272 -22.47 -8.15 -4.22
N LEU A 273 -23.21 -8.61 -5.24
CA LEU A 273 -23.66 -10.01 -5.33
C LEU A 273 -22.49 -10.99 -5.42
N VAL A 274 -21.47 -10.69 -6.22
CA VAL A 274 -20.26 -11.52 -6.33
C VAL A 274 -19.53 -11.58 -5.00
N ALA A 275 -19.30 -10.44 -4.34
CA ALA A 275 -18.66 -10.38 -3.03
C ALA A 275 -19.45 -11.15 -1.97
N TRP A 276 -20.77 -11.00 -1.96
CA TRP A 276 -21.67 -11.74 -1.09
C TRP A 276 -21.61 -13.25 -1.36
N GLY A 277 -21.62 -13.67 -2.62
CA GLY A 277 -21.50 -15.06 -3.03
C GLY A 277 -20.17 -15.69 -2.62
N ILE A 278 -19.05 -14.97 -2.83
CA ILE A 278 -17.72 -15.38 -2.36
C ILE A 278 -17.72 -15.55 -0.85
N TRP A 279 -18.30 -14.61 -0.10
CA TRP A 279 -18.37 -14.73 1.36
C TRP A 279 -19.25 -15.93 1.77
N ARG A 280 -20.40 -16.12 1.13
CA ARG A 280 -21.33 -17.18 1.51
C ARG A 280 -20.77 -18.57 1.21
N CYS A 281 -20.17 -18.76 0.04
CA CYS A 281 -19.60 -20.04 -0.41
C CYS A 281 -18.18 -20.28 0.12
N GLY A 282 -17.40 -19.22 0.36
CA GLY A 282 -16.02 -19.26 0.83
C GLY A 282 -15.88 -19.51 2.34
N ARG A 283 -16.99 -19.46 3.11
CA ARG A 283 -17.04 -19.99 4.48
C ARG A 283 -16.93 -21.52 4.44
N ARG A 284 -15.74 -22.03 4.12
CA ARG A 284 -15.38 -23.36 4.60
C ARG A 284 -15.45 -23.28 6.12
N PRO A 285 -16.16 -24.19 6.81
CA PRO A 285 -15.97 -24.31 8.24
C PRO A 285 -14.46 -24.44 8.42
N LEU A 286 -13.87 -23.56 9.23
CA LEU A 286 -12.53 -23.77 9.75
C LEU A 286 -12.63 -25.15 10.40
N GLN A 287 -12.23 -26.20 9.67
CA GLN A 287 -12.03 -27.52 10.24
C GLN A 287 -11.13 -27.23 11.42
N GLU A 288 -11.67 -27.45 12.62
CA GLU A 288 -10.95 -27.26 13.86
C GLU A 288 -9.60 -27.94 13.65
N LEU A 289 -8.55 -27.13 13.53
CA LEU A 289 -7.20 -27.66 13.40
C LEU A 289 -7.04 -28.59 14.61
N PRO A 290 -6.72 -29.88 14.41
CA PRO A 290 -6.76 -30.85 15.48
C PRO A 290 -5.98 -30.30 16.65
N THR A 291 -6.65 -30.23 17.81
CA THR A 291 -6.19 -29.57 19.04
C THR A 291 -4.80 -30.07 19.49
N SER A 292 -4.37 -31.22 18.97
CA SER A 292 -3.03 -31.78 19.14
C SER A 292 -1.90 -30.91 18.58
N MET A 293 -2.10 -30.05 17.58
CA MET A 293 -1.04 -29.15 17.09
C MET A 293 -0.80 -27.93 17.98
N HIS A 294 -1.76 -27.54 18.83
CA HIS A 294 -1.57 -26.39 19.72
C HIS A 294 -0.60 -26.65 20.88
N ARG A 295 -0.33 -27.93 21.22
CA ARG A 295 0.63 -28.27 22.29
C ARG A 295 2.10 -28.29 21.87
N ALA A 296 2.41 -28.28 20.56
CA ALA A 296 3.78 -28.48 20.10
C ALA A 296 4.63 -27.19 19.94
N VAL A 297 4.04 -26.00 20.13
CA VAL A 297 4.72 -24.72 19.80
C VAL A 297 4.91 -23.80 21.00
N LEU A 298 4.36 -24.13 22.16
CA LEU A 298 4.73 -23.43 23.39
C LEU A 298 5.95 -24.14 23.99
N PRO A 299 7.16 -23.55 23.96
CA PRO A 299 8.23 -24.03 24.80
C PRO A 299 7.70 -23.97 26.24
N THR A 300 7.67 -25.13 26.90
CA THR A 300 7.56 -25.16 28.34
C THR A 300 8.77 -24.40 28.87
N ASP A 301 8.57 -23.16 29.28
CA ASP A 301 9.55 -22.48 30.10
C ASP A 301 9.87 -23.43 31.27
N PRO A 302 11.16 -23.72 31.56
CA PRO A 302 11.50 -24.44 32.76
C PRO A 302 10.97 -23.62 33.93
N VAL A 303 9.97 -24.18 34.61
CA VAL A 303 9.56 -23.69 35.92
C VAL A 303 10.75 -23.99 36.82
N ASP A 304 11.49 -22.93 37.18
CA ASP A 304 12.58 -22.98 38.14
C ASP A 304 12.11 -23.69 39.42
N GLN A 305 12.85 -24.73 39.78
CA GLN A 305 12.86 -25.36 41.10
C GLN A 305 13.71 -24.53 42.06
#